data_AF-A0A2S6WA65-F1
#
_entry.id   AF-A0A2S6WA65-F1
#
_cell.length_a   1.000
_cell.length_b   1.000
_cell.length_c   1.000
_cell.angle_alpha   90.00
_cell.angle_beta   90.00
_cell.angle_gamma   90.00
#
_symmetry.space_group_name_H-M   'P 1'
#
loop_
_entity.id
_entity.type
_entity.pdbx_description
1 polymer ?
#
loop_
_entity_poly.entity_id
_entity_poly.type
_entity_poly.pdbx_seq_one_letter_code
_entity_poly.pdbx_strand_id
1 'polypeptide(L)'
;MPIPSFQFRPKYVSFDCYGTLIEWPMTPITRELVGDQIPAEQWDQFVKEFRGYRYDQVRGEYYPYEQTLQDAFERVCRKWGVKAAPDAGKR
;
A
#
# COMPACT_ATOMS: atom_id res chain seq x y z
N MET A 1 -4.55 -43.97 10.16
CA MET A 1 -3.86 -43.03 11.06
C MET A 1 -4.89 -42.02 11.53
N PRO A 2 -5.28 -41.97 12.82
CA PRO A 2 -6.24 -40.98 13.27
C PRO A 2 -5.57 -39.59 13.27
N ILE A 3 -6.31 -38.59 12.77
CA ILE A 3 -5.90 -37.19 12.79
C ILE A 3 -5.78 -36.76 14.26
N PRO A 4 -4.66 -36.14 14.69
CA PRO A 4 -4.52 -35.71 16.08
C PRO A 4 -5.65 -34.74 16.43
N SER A 5 -6.36 -35.01 17.54
CA SER A 5 -7.31 -34.04 18.08
C SER A 5 -6.51 -32.84 18.58
N PHE A 6 -6.55 -31.72 17.86
CA PHE A 6 -6.01 -30.47 18.38
C PHE A 6 -6.77 -30.13 19.66
N GLN A 7 -6.05 -30.14 20.79
CA GLN A 7 -6.58 -29.92 22.14
C GLN A 7 -7.10 -28.47 22.34
N PHE A 8 -7.03 -27.63 21.30
CA PHE A 8 -7.49 -26.25 21.27
C PHE A 8 -8.25 -25.97 19.97
N ARG A 9 -9.48 -25.49 20.10
CA ARG A 9 -10.29 -24.97 18.98
C ARG A 9 -10.70 -23.53 19.29
N PRO A 10 -10.21 -22.52 18.55
CA PRO A 10 -10.56 -21.13 18.82
C PRO A 10 -12.03 -20.86 18.53
N LYS A 11 -12.66 -20.02 19.38
CA LYS A 11 -14.05 -19.57 19.21
C LYS A 11 -14.19 -18.52 18.11
N TYR A 12 -13.15 -17.70 17.93
CA TYR A 12 -13.09 -16.65 16.91
C TYR A 12 -11.71 -16.66 16.26
N VAL A 13 -11.66 -16.38 14.96
CA VAL A 13 -10.44 -16.14 14.21
C VAL A 13 -10.67 -14.87 13.41
N SER A 14 -9.81 -13.86 13.60
CA SER A 14 -9.81 -12.62 12.83
C SER A 14 -8.67 -12.65 11.83
N PHE A 15 -8.93 -12.11 10.64
CA PHE A 15 -7.93 -11.93 9.60
C PHE A 15 -7.81 -10.45 9.28
N ASP A 16 -6.59 -10.03 8.98
CA ASP A 16 -6.39 -8.78 8.27
C ASP A 16 -7.02 -8.86 6.87
N CYS A 17 -7.35 -7.73 6.26
CA CYS A 17 -8.00 -7.69 4.97
C CYS A 17 -6.96 -7.68 3.82
N TYR A 18 -6.13 -6.63 3.77
CA TYR A 18 -5.28 -6.31 2.63
C TYR A 18 -4.03 -7.20 2.57
N GLY A 19 -3.89 -8.00 1.51
CA GLY A 19 -2.79 -8.96 1.36
C GLY A 19 -2.96 -10.24 2.18
N THR A 20 -4.05 -10.36 2.95
CA THR A 20 -4.41 -11.58 3.70
C THR A 20 -5.68 -12.22 3.15
N LEU A 21 -6.80 -11.48 3.11
CA LEU A 21 -8.07 -11.97 2.54
C LEU A 21 -8.27 -11.55 1.09
N ILE A 22 -7.75 -10.39 0.69
CA ILE A 22 -7.83 -9.87 -0.68
C ILE A 22 -6.45 -9.51 -1.21
N GLU A 23 -6.29 -9.61 -2.53
CA GLU A 23 -5.09 -9.10 -3.19
C GLU A 23 -5.00 -7.58 -3.03
N TRP A 24 -3.81 -7.08 -2.72
CA TRP A 24 -3.56 -5.64 -2.53
C TRP A 24 -2.28 -5.22 -3.28
N PRO A 25 -2.33 -5.12 -4.63
CA PRO A 25 -1.15 -5.05 -5.49
C PRO A 25 -0.64 -3.61 -5.64
N MET A 26 -0.22 -3.01 -4.53
CA MET A 26 0.13 -1.59 -4.47
C MET A 26 1.27 -1.22 -5.43
N THR A 27 2.33 -2.02 -5.53
CA THR A 27 3.48 -1.72 -6.39
C THR A 27 3.12 -1.79 -7.89
N PRO A 28 2.44 -2.84 -8.40
CA PRO A 28 1.90 -2.84 -9.76
C PRO A 28 1.01 -1.64 -10.08
N ILE A 29 0.01 -1.34 -9.24
CA ILE A 29 -0.90 -0.20 -9.45
C ILE A 29 -0.12 1.13 -9.47
N THR A 30 0.82 1.30 -8.54
CA THR A 30 1.69 2.49 -8.51
C THR A 30 2.43 2.65 -9.83
N ARG A 31 2.91 1.55 -10.43
CA ARG A 31 3.63 1.56 -11.70
C ARG A 31 2.73 2.00 -12.86
N GLU A 32 1.48 1.52 -12.89
CA GLU A 32 0.49 1.99 -13.86
C GLU A 32 0.19 3.49 -13.71
N LEU A 33 0.06 3.97 -12.47
CA LEU A 33 -0.29 5.37 -12.19
C LEU A 33 0.81 6.36 -12.60
N VAL A 34 2.08 6.00 -12.43
CA VAL A 34 3.19 6.87 -12.85
C VAL A 34 3.60 6.67 -14.31
N GLY A 35 3.24 5.54 -14.93
CA GLY A 35 3.64 5.21 -16.30
C GLY A 35 5.17 5.21 -16.47
N ASP A 36 5.65 5.80 -17.57
CA ASP A 36 7.08 5.86 -17.90
C ASP A 36 7.82 7.05 -17.25
N GLN A 37 7.19 7.76 -16.30
CA GLN A 37 7.79 8.95 -15.69
C GLN A 37 8.96 8.63 -14.75
N ILE A 38 9.09 7.36 -14.31
CA ILE A 38 10.15 6.90 -13.41
C ILE A 38 11.11 5.98 -14.17
N PRO A 39 12.41 6.32 -14.28
CA PRO A 39 13.40 5.44 -14.88
C PRO A 39 13.49 4.09 -14.15
N ALA A 40 13.68 3.01 -14.90
CA ALA A 40 13.64 1.66 -14.35
C ALA A 40 14.69 1.43 -13.25
N GLU A 41 15.87 2.01 -13.41
CA GLU A 41 16.98 1.96 -12.45
C GLU A 41 16.69 2.72 -11.14
N GLN A 42 15.68 3.59 -11.12
CA GLN A 42 15.27 4.36 -9.95
C GLN A 42 13.97 3.85 -9.30
N TRP A 43 13.34 2.82 -9.89
CA TRP A 43 12.04 2.30 -9.45
C TRP A 43 12.03 1.89 -7.98
N ASP A 44 13.03 1.14 -7.54
CA ASP A 44 13.09 0.65 -6.17
C ASP A 44 13.22 1.78 -5.15
N GLN A 45 13.94 2.85 -5.52
CA GLN A 45 14.06 4.05 -4.68
C GLN A 45 12.72 4.80 -4.60
N PHE A 46 12.01 4.95 -5.72
CA PHE A 46 10.68 5.55 -5.73
C PHE A 46 9.70 4.79 -4.83
N VAL A 47 9.63 3.46 -4.95
CA VAL A 47 8.75 2.60 -4.13
C VAL A 47 9.12 2.68 -2.65
N LYS A 48 10.41 2.68 -2.32
CA LYS A 48 10.90 2.82 -0.94
C LYS A 48 10.45 4.15 -0.31
N GLU A 49 10.52 5.24 -1.07
CA GLU A 49 10.11 6.55 -0.61
C GLU A 49 8.60 6.69 -0.49
N PHE A 50 7.84 6.14 -1.45
CA PHE A 50 6.38 6.08 -1.35
C PHE A 50 5.93 5.31 -0.10
N ARG A 51 6.59 4.19 0.23
CA ARG A 51 6.38 3.48 1.50
C ARG A 51 6.68 4.38 2.70
N GLY A 52 7.76 5.16 2.66
CA GLY A 52 8.12 6.12 3.70
C GLY A 52 7.04 7.18 3.92
N TYR A 53 6.52 7.78 2.84
CA TYR A 53 5.45 8.77 2.93
C TYR A 53 4.13 8.20 3.47
N ARG A 54 3.75 6.96 3.08
CA ARG A 54 2.58 6.29 3.67
C ARG A 54 2.74 6.04 5.16
N TYR A 55 3.93 5.64 5.60
CA TYR A 55 4.21 5.44 7.02
C TYR A 55 4.17 6.75 7.80
N ASP A 56 4.70 7.83 7.25
CA ASP A 56 4.66 9.16 7.87
C ASP A 56 3.22 9.69 8.01
N GLN A 57 2.40 9.51 6.97
CA GLN A 57 1.04 10.02 6.92
C GLN A 57 0.18 9.48 8.09
N VAL A 58 0.33 8.19 8.45
CA VAL A 58 -0.49 7.54 9.50
C VAL A 58 -0.09 7.88 10.93
N ARG A 59 0.92 8.74 11.14
CA ARG A 59 1.41 9.10 12.48
C ARG A 59 0.66 10.26 13.14
N GLY A 60 -0.27 10.89 12.42
CA GLY A 60 -1.07 12.02 12.89
C GLY A 60 -2.46 11.63 13.44
N GLU A 61 -3.39 12.58 13.38
CA GLU A 61 -4.80 12.31 13.61
C GLU A 61 -5.31 11.26 12.61
N TYR A 62 -6.40 10.58 12.95
CA TYR A 62 -7.02 9.64 12.02
C TYR A 62 -7.57 10.36 10.78
N TYR A 63 -7.38 9.76 9.62
CA TYR A 63 -8.03 10.14 8.38
C TYR A 63 -8.25 8.90 7.49
N PRO A 64 -9.18 8.93 6.51
CA PRO A 64 -9.53 7.77 5.71
C PRO A 64 -8.32 7.15 4.97
N TYR A 65 -8.34 5.83 4.81
CA TYR A 65 -7.23 5.11 4.18
C TYR A 65 -7.00 5.55 2.72
N GLU A 66 -8.06 5.78 1.94
CA GLU A 66 -7.94 6.32 0.56
C GLU A 66 -7.20 7.67 0.53
N GLN A 67 -7.51 8.56 1.48
CA GLN A 67 -6.83 9.85 1.60
C GLN A 67 -5.36 9.67 2.00
N THR A 68 -5.04 8.64 2.80
CA THR A 68 -3.63 8.26 3.07
C THR A 68 -2.85 7.97 1.83
N LEU A 69 -3.45 7.17 0.96
CA LEU A 69 -2.78 6.75 -0.25
C LEU A 69 -2.66 7.92 -1.22
N GLN A 70 -3.71 8.74 -1.37
CA GLN A 70 -3.69 9.92 -2.22
C GLN A 70 -2.60 10.92 -1.78
N ASP A 71 -2.60 11.33 -0.52
CA ASP A 71 -1.65 12.34 -0.03
C ASP A 71 -0.20 11.82 -0.08
N ALA A 72 0.03 10.56 0.31
CA ALA A 72 1.36 9.97 0.22
C ALA A 72 1.85 9.87 -1.23
N PHE A 73 0.95 9.56 -2.18
CA PHE A 73 1.27 9.48 -3.60
C PHE A 73 1.59 10.87 -4.18
N GLU A 74 0.79 11.89 -3.87
CA GLU A 74 1.06 13.27 -4.26
C GLU A 74 2.40 13.78 -3.71
N ARG A 75 2.71 13.46 -2.45
CA ARG A 75 3.97 13.85 -1.80
C ARG A 75 5.18 13.22 -2.48
N VAL A 76 5.14 11.92 -2.80
CA VAL A 76 6.25 11.27 -3.50
C VAL A 76 6.37 11.76 -4.94
N CYS A 77 5.26 11.92 -5.67
CA CYS A 77 5.28 12.44 -7.04
C CYS A 77 5.86 13.86 -7.09
N ARG A 78 5.47 14.72 -6.14
CA ARG A 78 6.01 16.08 -6.01
C ARG A 78 7.52 16.07 -5.75
N LYS A 79 8.02 15.18 -4.90
CA LYS A 79 9.46 15.04 -4.64
C LYS A 79 10.23 14.66 -5.91
N TRP A 80 9.63 13.81 -6.75
CA TRP A 80 10.25 13.31 -7.98
C TRP A 80 9.99 14.18 -9.22
N GLY A 81 9.21 15.26 -9.07
CA GLY A 81 8.86 16.15 -10.18
C GLY A 81 7.96 15.48 -11.23
N VAL A 82 7.22 14.44 -10.87
CA VAL A 82 6.33 13.71 -11.78
C VAL A 82 4.87 14.08 -11.53
N LYS A 83 4.04 13.89 -12.56
CA LYS A 83 2.61 14.16 -12.49
C LYS A 83 1.92 13.06 -11.65
N ALA A 84 1.20 13.49 -10.62
CA ALA A 84 0.33 12.62 -9.84
C ALA A 84 -1.04 12.45 -10.51
N ALA A 85 -1.58 11.23 -10.49
CA ALA A 85 -2.97 10.95 -10.79
C ALA A 85 -3.89 11.50 -9.68
N PRO A 86 -5.02 12.15 -10.03
CA PRO A 86 -5.89 12.83 -9.07
C PRO A 86 -6.70 11.87 -8.17
N ASP A 87 -6.75 10.59 -8.52
CA ASP A 87 -7.56 9.56 -7.86
C ASP A 87 -6.74 8.32 -7.46
N ALA A 88 -5.42 8.45 -7.37
CA ALA A 88 -4.49 7.38 -6.99
C ALA A 88 -4.89 6.64 -5.70
N GLY A 89 -5.46 7.34 -4.72
CA GLY A 89 -5.88 6.75 -3.45
C GLY A 89 -7.08 5.80 -3.53
N LYS A 90 -7.81 5.79 -4.65
CA LYS A 90 -9.01 4.96 -4.88
C LYS A 90 -8.74 3.75 -5.79
N ARG A 91 -7.48 3.51 -6.13
CA ARG A 91 -7.05 2.56 -7.15
C ARG A 91 -6.44 1.29 -6.60
#